data_AF-A0A0K8T915-F1
#
_entry.id   AF-A0A0K8T915-F1
#
_cell.length_a   1.000
_cell.length_b   1.000
_cell.length_c   1.000
_cell.angle_alpha   90.00
_cell.angle_beta   90.00
_cell.angle_gamma   90.00
#
_symmetry.space_group_name_H-M   'P 1'
#
loop_
_entity.id
_entity.type
_entity.pdbx_description
1 polymer ?
#
loop_
_entity_poly.entity_id
_entity_poly.type
_entity_poly.pdbx_seq_one_letter_code
_entity_poly.pdbx_strand_id
1 'polypeptide(L)'
;MERGKISLSLPGNGRVLRQEVVVPEEFIDPISCEIMTIPMTLPSGNIVDLSTLEKFYSAEGKMGRGRSDPFTGVLFTDQNKPVAAVSLKARLDKFLLENCDEPSIKVLPRTLGKKPVAPWSSYSLENTNQNTFRGETSSNRTAQSVDQLLTHCLEGLPSYIDEPPPKKLKIGCPKCLDPFSSNSDTYIFKLPCQHTVCRKCLCVMRESRNVSCRECDQPFIFESIERHHV
;
A
#
# COMPACT_ATOMS: atom_id res chain seq x y z
N MET A 1 -51.73 -26.34 -5.17
CA MET A 1 -51.57 -26.66 -6.60
C MET A 1 -50.15 -26.25 -6.97
N GLU A 2 -49.26 -27.17 -7.34
CA GLU A 2 -49.09 -27.74 -8.70
C GLU A 2 -48.62 -26.70 -9.73
N ARG A 3 -47.63 -26.92 -10.61
CA ARG A 3 -46.63 -27.98 -10.85
C ARG A 3 -45.47 -27.32 -11.64
N GLY A 4 -44.23 -27.82 -11.54
CA GLY A 4 -43.12 -27.18 -12.28
C GLY A 4 -41.73 -27.83 -12.21
N LYS A 5 -41.61 -29.11 -11.80
CA LYS A 5 -40.34 -29.84 -11.91
C LYS A 5 -40.12 -30.23 -13.37
N ILE A 6 -39.21 -29.56 -14.07
CA ILE A 6 -38.71 -30.03 -15.37
C ILE A 6 -37.48 -30.90 -15.12
N SER A 7 -37.70 -32.20 -15.06
CA SER A 7 -36.64 -33.20 -15.02
C SER A 7 -36.08 -33.44 -16.43
N LEU A 8 -34.84 -33.04 -16.68
CA LEU A 8 -34.07 -33.48 -17.84
C LEU A 8 -33.10 -34.58 -17.40
N SER A 9 -33.49 -35.83 -17.61
CA SER A 9 -32.62 -37.00 -17.47
C SER A 9 -31.86 -37.24 -18.77
N LEU A 10 -30.53 -37.12 -18.76
CA LEU A 10 -29.67 -37.69 -19.80
C LEU A 10 -28.97 -38.96 -19.27
N PRO A 11 -28.89 -40.03 -20.07
CA PRO A 11 -28.14 -41.23 -19.71
C PRO A 11 -26.65 -41.12 -20.08
N GLY A 12 -25.79 -41.79 -19.31
CA GLY A 12 -24.53 -42.32 -19.85
C GLY A 12 -23.37 -41.35 -20.09
N ASN A 13 -22.87 -40.68 -19.04
CA ASN A 13 -21.44 -40.69 -18.66
C ASN A 13 -21.19 -39.71 -17.51
N GLY A 14 -20.70 -40.22 -16.37
CA GLY A 14 -20.59 -39.49 -15.10
C GLY A 14 -19.50 -38.43 -15.04
N ARG A 15 -19.57 -37.39 -15.89
CA ARG A 15 -18.84 -36.13 -15.68
C ARG A 15 -19.81 -35.12 -15.11
N VAL A 16 -19.88 -35.06 -13.77
CA VAL A 16 -20.57 -33.98 -13.07
C VAL A 16 -19.99 -32.66 -13.55
N LEU A 17 -20.80 -31.82 -14.21
CA LEU A 17 -20.45 -30.43 -14.47
C LEU A 17 -20.41 -29.73 -13.12
N ARG A 18 -19.21 -29.68 -12.51
CA ARG A 18 -18.99 -28.91 -11.29
C ARG A 18 -19.29 -27.46 -11.62
N GLN A 19 -20.23 -26.88 -10.88
CA GLN A 19 -20.52 -25.47 -10.98
C GLN A 19 -19.33 -24.71 -10.42
N GLU A 20 -18.79 -23.78 -11.20
CA GLU A 20 -17.59 -23.03 -10.86
C GLU A 20 -17.83 -22.24 -9.56
N VAL A 21 -17.06 -22.54 -8.51
CA VAL A 21 -17.25 -21.95 -7.18
C VAL A 21 -16.69 -20.54 -7.19
N VAL A 22 -17.55 -19.56 -7.47
CA VAL A 22 -17.24 -18.14 -7.33
C VAL A 22 -17.10 -17.82 -5.84
N VAL A 23 -15.93 -17.31 -5.46
CA VAL A 23 -15.64 -16.91 -4.07
C VAL A 23 -16.21 -15.51 -3.82
N PRO A 24 -17.05 -15.30 -2.79
CA PRO A 24 -17.54 -13.97 -2.43
C PRO A 24 -16.41 -12.98 -2.11
N GLU A 25 -16.53 -11.75 -2.62
CA GLU A 25 -15.54 -10.67 -2.44
C GLU A 25 -15.26 -10.37 -0.96
N GLU A 26 -16.25 -10.51 -0.09
CA GLU A 26 -16.09 -10.34 1.37
C GLU A 26 -15.13 -11.34 2.04
N PHE A 27 -14.76 -12.43 1.35
CA PHE A 27 -13.75 -13.38 1.83
C PHE A 27 -12.35 -13.08 1.30
N ILE A 28 -12.22 -12.12 0.38
CA ILE A 28 -10.97 -11.70 -0.24
C ILE A 28 -10.37 -10.54 0.54
N ASP A 29 -9.07 -10.62 0.82
CA ASP A 29 -8.30 -9.54 1.42
C ASP A 29 -8.17 -8.37 0.42
N PRO A 30 -8.55 -7.13 0.78
CA PRO A 30 -8.55 -5.99 -0.13
C PRO A 30 -7.16 -5.47 -0.53
N ILE A 31 -6.08 -5.96 0.10
CA ILE A 31 -4.69 -5.56 -0.16
C ILE A 31 -3.92 -6.70 -0.84
N SER A 32 -4.07 -7.96 -0.40
CA SER A 32 -3.39 -9.10 -1.03
C SER A 32 -4.17 -9.73 -2.20
N CYS A 33 -5.47 -9.47 -2.30
CA CYS A 33 -6.39 -10.11 -3.26
C CYS A 33 -6.46 -11.65 -3.13
N GLU A 34 -6.06 -12.19 -1.98
CA GLU A 34 -6.13 -13.61 -1.63
C GLU A 34 -7.29 -13.89 -0.66
N ILE A 35 -7.72 -15.14 -0.54
CA ILE A 35 -8.74 -15.53 0.46
C ILE A 35 -8.14 -15.36 1.86
N MET A 36 -8.83 -14.59 2.71
CA MET A 36 -8.43 -14.37 4.11
C MET A 36 -8.36 -15.70 4.88
N THR A 37 -7.41 -15.80 5.80
CA THR A 37 -7.23 -16.96 6.70
C THR A 37 -7.52 -16.62 8.15
N ILE A 38 -7.23 -15.37 8.55
CA ILE A 38 -7.49 -14.79 9.87
C ILE A 38 -7.92 -13.33 9.62
N PRO A 39 -9.22 -13.07 9.37
CA PRO A 39 -9.70 -11.72 9.09
C PRO A 39 -9.65 -10.85 10.36
N MET A 40 -9.02 -9.70 10.25
CA MET A 40 -8.84 -8.72 11.31
C MET A 40 -9.54 -7.41 10.92
N THR A 41 -10.55 -7.01 11.70
CA THR A 41 -11.19 -5.71 11.61
C THR A 41 -10.25 -4.64 12.16
N LEU A 42 -9.97 -3.63 11.34
CA LEU A 42 -9.20 -2.45 11.70
C LEU A 42 -10.09 -1.37 12.33
N PRO A 43 -9.52 -0.42 13.09
CA PRO A 43 -10.25 0.76 13.56
C PRO A 43 -10.94 1.59 12.47
N SER A 44 -10.40 1.59 11.24
CA SER A 44 -11.06 2.22 10.08
C SER A 44 -12.34 1.51 9.61
N GLY A 45 -12.68 0.35 10.19
CA GLY A 45 -13.80 -0.50 9.79
C GLY A 45 -13.47 -1.51 8.68
N ASN A 46 -12.34 -1.34 8.00
CA ASN A 46 -11.85 -2.26 6.98
C ASN A 46 -11.44 -3.61 7.59
N ILE A 47 -11.52 -4.69 6.81
CA ILE A 47 -11.12 -6.04 7.24
C ILE A 47 -9.98 -6.52 6.33
N VAL A 48 -8.91 -7.03 6.94
CA VAL A 48 -7.67 -7.47 6.26
C VAL A 48 -7.16 -8.77 6.90
N ASP A 49 -6.47 -9.64 6.17
CA ASP A 49 -5.83 -10.83 6.75
C ASP A 49 -4.68 -10.46 7.70
N LEU A 50 -4.52 -11.24 8.77
CA LEU A 50 -3.43 -11.06 9.72
C LEU A 50 -2.04 -11.12 9.05
N SER A 51 -1.82 -12.03 8.09
CA SER A 51 -0.51 -12.15 7.42
C SER A 51 -0.21 -10.94 6.53
N THR A 52 -1.23 -10.31 5.94
CA THR A 52 -1.12 -9.06 5.20
C THR A 52 -0.71 -7.91 6.13
N LEU A 53 -1.34 -7.81 7.30
CA LEU A 53 -0.97 -6.83 8.33
C LEU A 53 0.44 -7.05 8.89
N GLU A 54 0.85 -8.29 9.14
CA GLU A 54 2.21 -8.63 9.58
C GLU A 54 3.27 -8.24 8.53
N LYS A 55 3.01 -8.51 7.25
CA LYS A 55 3.88 -8.06 6.14
C LYS A 55 3.99 -6.53 6.11
N PHE A 56 2.87 -5.81 6.25
CA PHE A 56 2.83 -4.36 6.30
C PHE A 56 3.64 -3.79 7.47
N TYR A 57 3.43 -4.26 8.71
CA TYR A 57 4.22 -3.82 9.86
C TYR A 57 5.71 -4.12 9.71
N SER A 58 6.05 -5.24 9.08
CA SER A 58 7.43 -5.63 8.80
C SER A 58 8.10 -4.75 7.73
N ALA A 59 7.32 -4.10 6.87
CA ALA A 59 7.81 -3.11 5.91
C ALA A 59 7.95 -1.74 6.58
N GLU A 60 6.89 -1.25 7.25
CA GLU A 60 6.88 0.02 7.99
C GLU A 60 8.01 0.10 9.02
N GLY A 61 8.24 -0.97 9.78
CA GLY A 61 9.32 -1.03 10.77
C GLY A 61 10.73 -0.90 10.18
N LYS A 62 10.96 -1.39 8.96
CA LYS A 62 12.24 -1.17 8.23
C LYS A 62 12.41 0.29 7.80
N MET A 63 11.30 1.02 7.66
CA MET A 63 11.26 2.45 7.35
C MET A 63 11.17 3.32 8.62
N GLY A 64 11.37 2.74 9.81
CA GLY A 64 11.29 3.45 11.09
C GLY A 64 9.89 3.89 11.52
N ARG A 65 8.84 3.39 10.85
CA ARG A 65 7.44 3.73 11.10
C ARG A 65 6.80 2.73 12.06
N GLY A 66 5.91 3.22 12.92
CA GLY A 66 5.18 2.39 13.89
C GLY A 66 4.05 1.57 13.24
N ARG A 67 3.45 0.66 14.02
CA ARG A 67 2.30 -0.14 13.55
C ARG A 67 1.10 0.78 13.34
N SER A 68 0.63 0.89 12.10
CA SER A 68 -0.45 1.78 11.67
C SER A 68 -1.54 1.04 10.90
N ASP A 69 -2.70 1.66 10.79
CA ASP A 69 -3.78 1.23 9.90
C ASP A 69 -3.39 1.48 8.43
N PRO A 70 -3.36 0.46 7.54
CA PRO A 70 -2.90 0.62 6.16
C PRO A 70 -3.69 1.60 5.28
N PHE A 71 -4.94 1.90 5.63
CA PHE A 71 -5.82 2.77 4.83
C PHE A 71 -5.79 4.23 5.29
N THR A 72 -5.51 4.46 6.58
CA THR A 72 -5.55 5.80 7.19
C THR A 72 -4.19 6.31 7.68
N GLY A 73 -3.20 5.43 7.81
CA GLY A 73 -1.86 5.74 8.35
C GLY A 73 -1.85 6.04 9.86
N VAL A 74 -3.00 5.95 10.55
CA VAL A 74 -3.11 6.23 11.99
C VAL A 74 -2.42 5.12 12.78
N LEU A 75 -1.54 5.51 13.70
CA LEU A 75 -0.84 4.58 14.59
C LEU A 75 -1.83 3.89 15.54
N PHE A 76 -1.60 2.60 15.80
CA PHE A 76 -2.39 1.87 16.77
C PHE A 76 -2.01 2.24 18.21
N THR A 77 -3.00 2.16 19.10
CA THR A 77 -2.85 2.30 20.54
C THR A 77 -3.51 1.12 21.24
N ASP A 78 -3.38 0.99 22.56
CA ASP A 78 -3.97 -0.13 23.30
C ASP A 78 -5.50 -0.25 23.14
N GLN A 79 -6.17 0.89 22.93
CA GLN A 79 -7.61 1.00 22.69
C GLN A 79 -7.97 0.97 21.20
N ASN A 80 -7.03 1.36 20.34
CA ASN A 80 -7.23 1.52 18.90
C ASN A 80 -6.34 0.55 18.14
N LYS A 81 -6.71 -0.74 18.08
CA LYS A 81 -5.92 -1.81 17.47
C LYS A 81 -6.81 -2.83 16.72
N PRO A 82 -6.24 -3.65 15.81
CA PRO A 82 -7.00 -4.65 15.08
C PRO A 82 -7.66 -5.70 16.00
N VAL A 83 -8.88 -6.11 15.67
CA VAL A 83 -9.68 -7.12 16.40
C VAL A 83 -10.12 -8.23 15.44
N ALA A 84 -10.15 -9.47 15.87
CA ALA A 84 -10.55 -10.59 15.00
C ALA A 84 -12.02 -10.50 14.56
N ALA A 85 -12.27 -10.60 13.25
CA ALA A 85 -13.60 -10.50 12.64
C ALA A 85 -14.36 -11.84 12.74
N VAL A 86 -14.73 -12.25 13.96
CA VAL A 86 -15.30 -13.57 14.27
C VAL A 86 -16.51 -13.93 13.40
N SER A 87 -17.43 -12.99 13.17
CA SER A 87 -18.63 -13.21 12.34
C SER A 87 -18.32 -13.44 10.86
N LEU A 88 -17.24 -12.85 10.33
CA LEU A 88 -16.77 -13.12 8.98
C LEU A 88 -16.05 -14.46 8.93
N LYS A 89 -15.17 -14.74 9.91
CA LYS A 89 -14.44 -16.01 10.03
C LYS A 89 -15.37 -17.21 10.07
N ALA A 90 -16.49 -17.15 10.80
CA ALA A 90 -17.47 -18.22 10.85
C ALA A 90 -18.13 -18.52 9.48
N ARG A 91 -18.39 -17.49 8.67
CA ARG A 91 -19.00 -17.63 7.33
C ARG A 91 -17.98 -18.11 6.30
N LEU A 92 -16.76 -17.59 6.38
CA LEU A 92 -15.59 -18.08 5.64
C LEU A 92 -15.33 -19.58 5.93
N ASP A 93 -15.28 -19.98 7.20
CA ASP A 93 -15.02 -21.38 7.57
C ASP A 93 -16.11 -22.32 7.07
N LYS A 94 -17.38 -21.88 7.13
CA LYS A 94 -18.50 -22.61 6.52
C LYS A 94 -18.29 -22.76 5.00
N PHE A 95 -17.97 -21.67 4.29
CA PHE A 95 -17.71 -21.68 2.85
C PHE A 95 -16.54 -22.60 2.47
N LEU A 96 -15.44 -22.55 3.23
CA LEU A 96 -14.26 -23.41 3.03
C LEU A 96 -14.56 -24.90 3.29
N LEU A 97 -15.51 -25.21 4.17
CA LEU A 97 -15.95 -26.58 4.46
C LEU A 97 -16.89 -27.11 3.36
N GLU A 98 -17.88 -26.31 2.95
CA GLU A 98 -18.84 -26.65 1.88
C GLU A 98 -18.15 -26.84 0.52
N ASN A 99 -17.08 -26.07 0.26
CA ASN A 99 -16.32 -26.11 -0.99
C ASN A 99 -14.92 -26.74 -0.81
N CYS A 100 -14.72 -27.54 0.25
CA CYS A 100 -13.42 -28.12 0.59
C CYS A 100 -12.84 -29.06 -0.49
N ASP A 101 -13.67 -29.45 -1.46
CA ASP A 101 -13.31 -30.33 -2.56
C ASP A 101 -12.67 -29.63 -3.77
N GLU A 102 -12.78 -28.30 -3.88
CA GLU A 102 -12.22 -27.55 -5.00
C GLU A 102 -10.70 -27.35 -4.85
N PRO A 103 -9.92 -27.50 -5.94
CA PRO A 103 -8.45 -27.47 -5.87
C PRO A 103 -7.91 -26.09 -5.45
N SER A 104 -8.58 -25.01 -5.82
CA SER A 104 -8.26 -23.64 -5.39
C SER A 104 -8.38 -23.45 -3.87
N ILE A 105 -9.35 -24.12 -3.24
CA ILE A 105 -9.62 -24.04 -1.80
C ILE A 105 -8.77 -25.03 -1.00
N LYS A 106 -8.41 -26.19 -1.59
CA LYS A 106 -7.56 -27.21 -0.97
C LYS A 106 -6.15 -26.73 -0.62
N VAL A 107 -5.61 -25.75 -1.35
CA VAL A 107 -4.25 -25.22 -1.17
C VAL A 107 -4.16 -24.16 -0.06
N LEU A 108 -5.30 -23.61 0.40
CA LEU A 108 -5.33 -22.49 1.34
C LEU A 108 -4.80 -22.87 2.74
N PRO A 109 -4.03 -21.99 3.40
CA PRO A 109 -3.58 -22.22 4.77
C PRO A 109 -4.77 -22.25 5.74
N ARG A 110 -5.00 -23.37 6.41
CA ARG A 110 -6.01 -23.46 7.48
C ARG A 110 -5.41 -23.01 8.81
N THR A 111 -6.24 -22.40 9.67
CA THR A 111 -5.84 -21.88 10.98
C THR A 111 -5.40 -22.98 11.98
N LEU A 112 -5.64 -24.26 11.68
CA LEU A 112 -5.30 -25.38 12.55
C LEU A 112 -3.82 -25.78 12.40
N GLY A 113 -3.05 -25.62 13.49
CA GLY A 113 -1.84 -26.42 13.70
C GLY A 113 -0.55 -25.95 13.01
N LYS A 114 -0.27 -24.64 12.97
CA LYS A 114 1.15 -24.23 12.93
C LYS A 114 1.80 -24.71 14.23
N LYS A 115 2.91 -25.47 14.13
CA LYS A 115 3.79 -25.74 15.28
C LYS A 115 4.18 -24.38 15.88
N PRO A 116 4.19 -24.17 17.20
CA PRO A 116 4.54 -22.89 17.79
C PRO A 116 6.01 -22.55 17.48
N VAL A 117 6.23 -21.75 16.44
CA VAL A 117 7.42 -20.91 16.33
C VAL A 117 7.21 -19.82 17.36
N ALA A 118 8.08 -19.78 18.38
CA ALA A 118 7.87 -19.01 19.60
C ALA A 118 7.47 -17.56 19.32
N PRO A 119 6.24 -17.14 19.69
CA PRO A 119 5.85 -15.74 19.56
C PRO A 119 6.64 -14.88 20.54
N TRP A 120 7.44 -14.00 19.96
CA TRP A 120 7.69 -12.62 20.40
C TRP A 120 7.34 -12.27 21.85
N SER A 121 8.37 -11.87 22.60
CA SER A 121 8.32 -11.32 23.95
C SER A 121 7.08 -10.46 24.23
N SER A 122 6.28 -10.91 25.21
CA SER A 122 5.36 -10.06 25.95
C SER A 122 6.09 -8.83 26.50
N TYR A 123 5.62 -7.63 26.15
CA TYR A 123 6.08 -6.40 26.78
C TYR A 123 5.49 -6.33 28.19
N SER A 124 6.27 -6.68 29.21
CA SER A 124 6.00 -6.21 30.57
C SER A 124 6.39 -4.74 30.63
N LEU A 125 5.45 -3.89 31.04
CA LEU A 125 5.71 -2.49 31.32
C LEU A 125 6.22 -2.38 32.76
N GLU A 126 7.54 -2.32 32.95
CA GLU A 126 8.12 -1.97 34.27
C GLU A 126 9.04 -0.76 34.15
N ASN A 127 8.50 0.37 34.59
CA ASN A 127 9.23 1.60 34.84
C ASN A 127 9.74 1.56 36.28
N THR A 128 11.06 1.51 36.49
CA THR A 128 11.67 1.96 37.75
C THR A 128 13.03 2.57 37.47
N ASN A 129 13.10 3.88 37.64
CA ASN A 129 14.34 4.63 37.69
C ASN A 129 14.92 4.54 39.11
N GLN A 130 16.12 3.99 39.27
CA GLN A 130 16.93 4.17 40.47
C GLN A 130 18.43 4.01 40.17
N ASN A 131 19.14 5.11 40.38
CA ASN A 131 20.55 5.31 40.10
C ASN A 131 21.44 4.71 41.20
N THR A 132 22.43 3.87 40.85
CA THR A 132 23.60 3.57 41.70
C THR A 132 24.89 3.57 40.88
N PHE A 133 26.00 3.96 41.53
CA PHE A 133 27.20 4.54 40.92
C PHE A 133 28.47 3.73 41.27
N ARG A 134 29.58 4.05 40.55
CA ARG A 134 30.96 3.50 40.60
C ARG A 134 31.17 2.27 39.70
N GLY A 135 32.05 2.32 38.70
CA GLY A 135 33.01 3.37 38.30
C GLY A 135 33.79 2.93 37.04
N GLU A 136 35.03 3.32 36.71
CA GLU A 136 35.99 4.40 37.06
C GLU A 136 37.32 3.97 36.33
N THR A 137 38.13 4.73 35.59
CA THR A 137 38.45 6.18 35.48
C THR A 137 39.02 6.58 34.08
N SER A 138 39.55 7.81 33.94
CA SER A 138 40.62 8.26 32.99
C SER A 138 40.35 8.43 31.47
N SER A 139 39.93 9.63 31.04
CA SER A 139 40.87 10.65 30.48
C SER A 139 40.18 11.87 29.84
N ASN A 140 40.39 13.05 30.46
CA ASN A 140 40.49 14.38 29.83
C ASN A 140 39.70 14.68 28.53
N ARG A 141 38.42 15.06 28.61
CA ARG A 141 37.83 16.07 27.70
C ARG A 141 36.94 17.03 28.47
N THR A 142 36.94 18.28 28.03
CA THR A 142 36.29 19.45 28.64
C THR A 142 34.77 19.30 28.72
N ALA A 143 34.16 19.95 29.72
CA ALA A 143 32.72 20.08 29.84
C ALA A 143 32.16 21.00 28.74
N GLN A 144 31.99 20.47 27.54
CA GLN A 144 31.19 21.07 26.48
C GLN A 144 29.73 20.66 26.71
N SER A 145 28.81 21.63 26.74
CA SER A 145 27.38 21.31 26.81
C SER A 145 26.99 20.46 25.61
N VAL A 146 25.98 19.59 25.77
CA VAL A 146 25.41 18.82 24.65
C VAL A 146 25.03 19.75 23.49
N ASP A 147 24.54 20.95 23.83
CA ASP A 147 24.20 22.01 22.86
C ASP A 147 25.42 22.49 22.05
N GLN A 148 26.61 22.58 22.65
CA GLN A 148 27.84 23.01 21.96
C GLN A 148 28.31 21.94 20.98
N LEU A 149 28.15 20.65 21.32
CA LEU A 149 28.43 19.55 20.39
C LEU A 149 27.40 19.52 19.25
N LEU A 150 26.12 19.76 19.54
CA LEU A 150 25.08 19.87 18.52
C LEU A 150 25.37 21.03 17.57
N THR A 151 25.68 22.23 18.07
CA THR A 151 26.02 23.39 17.24
C THR A 151 27.23 23.09 16.35
N HIS A 152 28.34 22.58 16.89
CA HIS A 152 29.54 22.25 16.11
C HIS A 152 29.29 21.15 15.05
N CYS A 153 28.35 20.22 15.29
CA CYS A 153 27.97 19.22 14.27
C CYS A 153 27.11 19.80 13.14
N LEU A 154 26.44 20.93 13.37
CA LEU A 154 25.52 21.57 12.42
C LEU A 154 26.16 22.74 11.64
N GLU A 155 27.19 23.40 12.19
CA GLU A 155 27.87 24.57 11.60
C GLU A 155 28.45 24.37 10.19
N GLY A 156 28.67 23.12 9.76
CA GLY A 156 29.21 22.77 8.43
C GLY A 156 28.21 22.17 7.44
N LEU A 157 26.92 22.04 7.80
CA LEU A 157 25.92 21.40 6.93
C LEU A 157 25.11 22.44 6.14
N PRO A 158 24.79 22.19 4.86
CA PRO A 158 23.93 23.08 4.08
C PRO A 158 22.51 23.12 4.67
N SER A 159 22.03 24.30 5.04
CA SER A 159 20.62 24.50 5.44
C SER A 159 19.72 24.31 4.22
N TYR A 160 18.94 23.23 4.23
CA TYR A 160 17.99 22.90 3.15
C TYR A 160 16.60 23.54 3.33
N ILE A 161 16.44 24.42 4.34
CA ILE A 161 15.13 25.01 4.70
C ILE A 161 14.92 26.39 4.04
N ASP A 162 16.00 27.04 3.57
CA ASP A 162 15.95 28.38 2.95
C ASP A 162 16.42 28.38 1.47
N GLU A 163 16.00 27.40 0.67
CA GLU A 163 15.88 27.68 -0.77
C GLU A 163 14.67 28.62 -0.97
N PRO A 164 14.83 29.79 -1.63
CA PRO A 164 13.69 30.61 -1.99
C PRO A 164 12.78 29.77 -2.89
N PRO A 165 11.44 29.74 -2.64
CA PRO A 165 10.57 28.76 -3.26
C PRO A 165 10.74 28.81 -4.78
N PRO A 166 11.03 27.67 -5.44
CA PRO A 166 11.20 27.65 -6.89
C PRO A 166 9.93 28.25 -7.48
N LYS A 167 10.09 29.34 -8.24
CA LYS A 167 8.97 30.05 -8.86
C LYS A 167 8.14 29.01 -9.58
N LYS A 168 6.92 28.75 -9.09
CA LYS A 168 6.03 27.72 -9.66
C LYS A 168 5.58 28.16 -11.04
N LEU A 169 6.46 27.98 -12.02
CA LEU A 169 6.16 28.08 -13.43
C LEU A 169 5.03 27.08 -13.67
N LYS A 170 3.91 27.57 -14.19
CA LYS A 170 2.71 26.77 -14.42
C LYS A 170 2.95 25.84 -15.61
N ILE A 171 3.68 24.75 -15.37
CA ILE A 171 3.94 23.70 -16.35
C ILE A 171 2.65 22.90 -16.46
N GLY A 172 1.80 23.29 -17.41
CA GLY A 172 0.52 22.66 -17.69
C GLY A 172 0.31 22.57 -19.19
N CYS A 173 -0.35 21.50 -19.63
CA CYS A 173 -0.62 21.33 -21.06
C CYS A 173 -1.58 22.43 -21.56
N PRO A 174 -1.21 23.21 -22.60
CA PRO A 174 -1.96 24.39 -23.04
C PRO A 174 -3.38 24.07 -23.52
N LYS A 175 -3.61 22.83 -23.98
CA LYS A 175 -4.93 22.35 -24.44
C LYS A 175 -5.86 21.95 -23.28
N CYS A 176 -5.34 21.72 -22.08
CA CYS A 176 -6.10 21.12 -20.97
C CYS A 176 -6.49 22.12 -19.88
N LEU A 177 -5.75 23.21 -19.71
CA LEU A 177 -6.10 24.43 -18.95
C LEU A 177 -6.68 24.31 -17.51
N ASP A 178 -6.72 23.12 -16.91
CA ASP A 178 -7.03 22.87 -15.51
C ASP A 178 -5.74 22.63 -14.70
N PRO A 179 -5.23 23.62 -13.95
CA PRO A 179 -4.03 23.45 -13.13
C PRO A 179 -4.30 22.71 -11.80
N PHE A 180 -5.55 22.31 -11.55
CA PHE A 180 -6.03 21.80 -10.26
C PHE A 180 -7.02 20.63 -10.36
N SER A 181 -7.11 19.93 -11.50
CA SER A 181 -7.85 18.67 -11.56
C SER A 181 -7.11 17.60 -10.75
N SER A 182 -7.59 17.40 -9.52
CA SER A 182 -7.03 16.56 -8.46
C SER A 182 -6.83 15.09 -8.86
N ASN A 183 -5.70 14.82 -9.50
CA ASN A 183 -5.08 13.50 -9.64
C ASN A 183 -3.56 13.71 -9.76
N SER A 184 -2.86 13.54 -8.65
CA SER A 184 -1.44 13.86 -8.46
C SER A 184 -0.50 12.82 -9.10
N ASP A 185 -0.69 12.53 -10.40
CA ASP A 185 0.16 11.61 -11.16
C ASP A 185 0.04 11.80 -12.70
N THR A 186 -0.23 13.03 -13.15
CA THR A 186 -0.31 13.33 -14.59
C THR A 186 1.07 13.54 -15.20
N TYR A 187 1.71 12.45 -15.68
CA TYR A 187 2.97 12.53 -16.43
C TYR A 187 2.92 13.60 -17.53
N ILE A 188 3.83 14.57 -17.43
CA ILE A 188 4.05 15.64 -18.40
C ILE A 188 5.18 15.22 -19.33
N PHE A 189 5.03 15.51 -20.61
CA PHE A 189 6.01 15.20 -21.65
C PHE A 189 6.56 16.50 -22.22
N LYS A 190 7.88 16.58 -22.37
CA LYS A 190 8.59 17.70 -22.98
C LYS A 190 8.86 17.37 -24.45
N LEU A 191 8.43 18.26 -25.33
CA LEU A 191 8.69 18.17 -26.78
C LEU A 191 10.09 18.74 -27.10
N PRO A 192 10.67 18.44 -28.28
CA PRO A 192 11.97 18.99 -28.71
C PRO A 192 12.02 20.53 -28.73
N CYS A 193 10.88 21.18 -28.97
CA CYS A 193 10.70 22.63 -28.90
C CYS A 193 10.53 23.18 -27.48
N GLN A 194 10.80 22.38 -26.44
CA GLN A 194 10.68 22.65 -25.00
C GLN A 194 9.26 22.87 -24.45
N HIS A 195 8.24 22.95 -25.30
CA HIS A 195 6.82 22.98 -24.91
C HIS A 195 6.35 21.67 -24.25
N THR A 196 5.24 21.73 -23.50
CA THR A 196 4.82 20.61 -22.64
C THR A 196 3.41 20.09 -22.91
N VAL A 197 3.27 18.76 -22.90
CA VAL A 197 2.03 18.07 -23.29
C VAL A 197 1.71 16.97 -22.29
N CYS A 198 0.45 16.85 -21.86
CA CYS A 198 0.03 15.76 -20.98
C CYS A 198 -0.15 14.45 -21.78
N ARG A 199 -0.08 13.30 -21.09
CA ARG A 199 -0.29 11.97 -21.71
C ARG A 199 -1.50 11.91 -22.66
N LYS A 200 -2.65 12.46 -22.24
CA LYS A 200 -3.91 12.45 -23.03
C LYS A 200 -3.74 13.19 -24.37
N CYS A 201 -3.16 14.38 -24.35
CA CYS A 201 -2.92 15.18 -25.56
C CYS A 201 -1.87 14.56 -26.47
N LEU A 202 -0.83 13.93 -25.90
CA LEU A 202 0.19 13.23 -26.68
C LEU A 202 -0.36 11.98 -27.39
N CYS A 203 -1.26 11.23 -26.75
CA CYS A 203 -1.99 10.12 -27.40
C CYS A 203 -2.80 10.60 -28.61
N VAL A 204 -3.58 11.67 -28.47
CA VAL A 204 -4.37 12.25 -29.58
C VAL A 204 -3.47 12.78 -30.72
N MET A 205 -2.28 13.30 -30.41
CA MET A 205 -1.30 13.68 -31.44
C MET A 205 -0.80 12.46 -32.23
N ARG A 206 -0.61 11.30 -31.60
CA ARG A 206 -0.16 10.06 -32.25
C ARG A 206 -1.16 9.49 -33.26
N GLU A 207 -2.44 9.73 -33.07
CA GLU A 207 -3.50 9.32 -34.00
C GLU A 207 -3.58 10.23 -35.25
N SER A 208 -2.92 11.40 -35.20
CA SER A 208 -2.88 12.35 -36.32
C SER A 208 -1.72 12.04 -37.27
N ARG A 209 -1.96 12.01 -38.58
CA ARG A 209 -0.90 11.73 -39.59
C ARG A 209 0.17 12.81 -39.72
N ASN A 210 -0.05 13.99 -39.14
CA ASN A 210 0.93 15.07 -39.06
C ASN A 210 1.07 15.46 -37.59
N VAL A 211 2.30 15.42 -37.08
CA VAL A 211 2.61 15.48 -35.65
C VAL A 211 3.46 16.72 -35.38
N SER A 212 2.80 17.80 -34.97
CA SER A 212 3.41 19.08 -34.65
C SER A 212 3.04 19.56 -33.24
N CYS A 213 3.91 20.39 -32.67
CA CYS A 213 3.67 21.05 -31.40
C CYS A 213 2.55 22.09 -31.55
N ARG A 214 1.53 22.06 -30.68
CA ARG A 214 0.40 23.00 -30.72
C ARG A 214 0.71 24.42 -30.21
N GLU A 215 1.92 24.67 -29.72
CA GLU A 215 2.36 25.98 -29.22
C GLU A 215 3.24 26.73 -30.24
N CYS A 216 3.93 26.01 -31.14
CA CYS A 216 4.90 26.59 -32.07
C CYS A 216 4.94 25.93 -33.46
N ASP A 217 3.98 25.04 -33.75
CA ASP A 217 3.79 24.26 -34.99
C ASP A 217 5.01 23.46 -35.50
N GLN A 218 6.06 23.34 -34.69
CA GLN A 218 7.25 22.58 -35.02
C GLN A 218 6.93 21.07 -35.10
N PRO A 219 7.28 20.39 -36.21
CA PRO A 219 7.12 18.94 -36.32
C PRO A 219 8.07 18.22 -35.35
N PHE A 220 7.63 17.10 -34.80
CA PHE A 220 8.47 16.27 -33.93
C PHE A 220 8.25 14.76 -34.18
N ILE A 221 9.26 13.97 -33.83
CA ILE A 221 9.20 12.51 -33.80
C ILE A 221 8.93 12.04 -32.37
N PHE A 222 8.35 10.85 -32.17
CA PHE A 222 7.97 10.38 -30.83
C PHE A 222 9.16 9.95 -29.97
N GLU A 223 10.28 9.65 -30.61
CA GLU A 223 11.52 9.17 -30.02
C GLU A 223 12.29 10.29 -29.30
N SER A 224 12.06 11.56 -29.68
CA SER A 224 12.69 12.74 -29.08
C SER A 224 11.84 13.42 -28.00
N ILE A 225 10.86 12.69 -27.45
CA ILE A 225 9.96 13.18 -26.39
C ILE A 225 10.42 12.63 -25.04
N GLU A 226 10.74 13.53 -24.13
CA GLU A 226 11.21 13.20 -22.79
C GLU A 226 10.08 13.26 -21.77
N ARG A 227 10.10 12.40 -20.75
CA ARG A 227 9.19 12.50 -19.61
C ARG A 227 9.75 13.53 -18.63
N HIS A 228 8.97 14.56 -18.34
CA HIS A 228 9.32 15.57 -17.35
C HIS A 228 8.65 15.23 -16.03
N HIS A 229 9.46 14.90 -15.02
CA HIS A 229 9.02 14.87 -13.63
C HIS A 229 9.18 16.29 -13.06
N VAL A 230 8.17 16.77 -12.33
CA VAL A 230 8.13 18.08 -11.66
C VAL A 230 8.29 17.86 -10.17
#